data_AF-A0A2K5N9E0-F1
#
_entry.id   AF-A0A2K5N9E0-F1
#
_cell.length_a   1.000
_cell.length_b   1.000
_cell.length_c   1.000
_cell.angle_alpha   90.00
_cell.angle_beta   90.00
_cell.angle_gamma   90.00
#
_symmetry.space_group_name_H-M   'P 1'
#
loop_
_entity.id
_entity.type
_entity.pdbx_description
1 polymer ?
#
loop_
_entity_poly.entity_id
_entity_poly.type
_entity_poly.pdbx_seq_one_letter_code
_entity_poly.pdbx_strand_id
1 'polypeptide(L)'
;MSPAEVLDDKNLFKILVAIHIDLGFMQKDAVRRNDTCVTLDEILKLAQENEMDFILLGGDLFHENKPSKKTLHTCLKLLRKCCMADSPVQFEILSDQSVDFGFSKFPWVSYQDGNLNISIPVFSIHDNHDDPMGAHARYALDILSCVGFVNHFGRSMSNLVLLQKGSTKIALYDLGSIPDERLYRMFVNKKVTMLRSKDENYWFNLFVITGHHRRVSKRKSRHCSGDFYS
;
A
#
# COMPACT_ATOMS: atom_id res chain seq x y z
N MET A 1 -1.67 20.83 35.48
CA MET A 1 -1.32 19.85 34.43
C MET A 1 -2.56 19.03 34.19
N SER A 2 -3.20 19.17 33.02
CA SER A 2 -4.37 18.37 32.67
C SER A 2 -3.96 16.89 32.59
N PRO A 3 -4.83 15.95 32.99
CA PRO A 3 -4.56 14.54 32.79
C PRO A 3 -4.35 14.31 31.30
N ALA A 4 -3.28 13.59 30.94
CA ALA A 4 -3.03 13.18 29.57
C ALA A 4 -4.34 12.60 29.01
N GLU A 5 -4.86 13.21 27.94
CA GLU A 5 -6.02 12.69 27.23
C GLU A 5 -5.72 11.23 26.90
N VAL A 6 -6.41 10.31 27.55
CA VAL A 6 -6.40 8.91 27.16
C VAL A 6 -6.98 8.89 25.77
N LEU A 7 -6.11 8.79 24.75
CA LEU A 7 -6.52 8.69 23.36
C LEU A 7 -7.53 7.54 23.26
N ASP A 8 -8.76 7.87 22.87
CA ASP A 8 -9.79 6.87 22.64
C ASP A 8 -9.39 6.03 21.43
N ASP A 9 -9.12 4.74 21.65
CA ASP A 9 -8.74 3.77 20.61
C ASP A 9 -9.75 3.73 19.44
N LYS A 10 -11.00 4.14 19.67
CA LYS A 10 -12.04 4.26 18.62
C LYS A 10 -11.76 5.36 17.59
N ASN A 11 -10.93 6.35 17.93
CA ASN A 11 -10.54 7.45 17.05
C ASN A 11 -9.07 7.33 16.62
N LEU A 12 -8.34 6.29 17.02
CA LEU A 12 -6.92 6.13 16.71
C LEU A 12 -6.73 5.10 15.60
N PHE A 13 -6.09 5.49 14.50
CA PHE A 13 -5.62 4.54 13.48
C PHE A 13 -4.28 3.91 13.90
N LYS A 14 -4.24 2.58 14.00
CA LYS A 14 -3.03 1.77 14.16
C LYS A 14 -2.64 1.20 12.79
N ILE A 15 -1.61 1.78 12.17
CA ILE A 15 -1.20 1.43 10.80
C ILE A 15 0.18 0.78 10.85
N LEU A 16 0.29 -0.47 10.38
CA LEU A 16 1.60 -1.07 10.15
C LEU A 16 2.11 -0.63 8.78
N VAL A 17 3.30 -0.02 8.74
CA VAL A 17 3.93 0.41 7.49
C VAL A 17 5.13 -0.48 7.19
N ALA A 18 5.17 -1.05 5.98
CA ALA A 18 6.30 -1.82 5.47
C ALA A 18 6.59 -1.49 4.01
N ILE A 19 7.85 -1.61 3.59
CA ILE A 19 8.30 -1.27 2.24
C ILE A 19 9.50 -2.15 1.87
N HIS A 20 9.70 -2.46 0.58
CA HIS A 20 10.82 -3.26 0.07
C HIS A 20 10.96 -4.59 0.80
N ILE A 21 9.86 -5.37 0.83
CA ILE A 21 9.86 -6.72 1.40
C ILE A 21 10.63 -7.68 0.49
N ASP A 22 10.64 -7.43 -0.82
CA ASP A 22 11.46 -8.17 -1.80
C ASP A 22 11.22 -9.69 -1.73
N LEU A 23 9.96 -10.11 -1.61
CA LEU A 23 9.62 -11.51 -1.37
C LEU A 23 10.13 -12.39 -2.52
N GLY A 24 10.87 -13.44 -2.16
CA GLY A 24 11.52 -14.34 -3.12
C GLY A 24 12.97 -13.94 -3.47
N PHE A 25 13.51 -12.86 -2.89
CA PHE A 25 14.93 -12.57 -2.99
C PHE A 25 15.77 -13.75 -2.52
N MET A 26 16.78 -14.11 -3.33
CA MET A 26 17.66 -15.26 -3.10
C MET A 26 16.96 -16.61 -2.84
N GLN A 27 15.75 -16.82 -3.38
CA GLN A 27 14.98 -18.06 -3.20
C GLN A 27 15.69 -19.37 -3.64
N LYS A 28 16.74 -19.27 -4.46
CA LYS A 28 17.56 -20.41 -4.93
C LYS A 28 18.77 -20.71 -4.03
N ASP A 29 19.10 -19.81 -3.12
CA ASP A 29 20.24 -19.96 -2.21
C ASP A 29 19.99 -21.07 -1.17
N ALA A 30 21.01 -21.83 -0.79
CA ALA A 30 20.82 -22.94 0.14
C ALA A 30 20.46 -22.49 1.56
N VAL A 31 20.96 -21.32 1.98
CA VAL A 31 20.86 -20.79 3.35
C VAL A 31 19.78 -19.71 3.42
N ARG A 32 19.81 -18.76 2.47
CA ARG A 32 19.04 -17.50 2.51
C ARG A 32 17.65 -17.56 1.87
N ARG A 33 17.31 -18.70 1.24
CA ARG A 33 16.06 -18.89 0.47
C ARG A 33 14.75 -18.59 1.20
N ASN A 34 14.78 -18.56 2.53
CA ASN A 34 13.59 -18.38 3.34
C ASN A 34 13.58 -17.03 4.07
N ASP A 35 14.64 -16.22 3.99
CA ASP A 35 14.80 -14.99 4.78
C ASP A 35 13.59 -14.07 4.63
N THR A 36 13.25 -13.71 3.39
CA THR A 36 12.12 -12.81 3.10
C THR A 36 10.77 -13.41 3.46
N CYS A 37 10.62 -14.73 3.43
CA CYS A 37 9.39 -15.40 3.82
C CYS A 37 9.19 -15.38 5.34
N VAL A 38 10.27 -15.54 6.10
CA VAL A 38 10.25 -15.43 7.56
C VAL A 38 9.99 -13.99 7.98
N THR A 39 10.65 -13.02 7.34
CA THR A 39 10.42 -11.60 7.60
C THR A 39 8.98 -11.18 7.30
N LEU A 40 8.39 -11.65 6.20
CA LEU A 40 6.98 -11.37 5.92
C LEU A 40 6.05 -11.99 6.98
N ASP A 41 6.31 -13.23 7.42
CA ASP A 41 5.53 -13.86 8.50
C ASP A 41 5.64 -13.07 9.82
N GLU A 42 6.82 -12.54 10.14
CA GLU A 42 7.03 -11.68 11.31
C GLU A 42 6.24 -10.37 11.20
N ILE A 43 6.34 -9.66 10.06
CA ILE A 43 5.59 -8.41 9.82
C ILE A 43 4.09 -8.63 9.99
N LEU A 44 3.55 -9.71 9.42
CA LEU A 44 2.13 -10.02 9.48
C LEU A 44 1.68 -10.47 10.88
N LYS A 45 2.53 -11.17 11.62
CA LYS A 45 2.28 -11.50 13.04
C LYS A 45 2.26 -10.25 13.90
N LEU A 46 3.20 -9.32 13.70
CA LEU A 46 3.20 -8.04 14.42
C LEU A 46 1.91 -7.26 14.14
N ALA A 47 1.39 -7.29 12.91
CA ALA A 47 0.11 -6.67 12.60
C ALA A 47 -1.04 -7.27 13.42
N GLN A 48 -1.07 -8.59 13.55
CA GLN A 48 -2.09 -9.33 14.28
C GLN A 48 -1.95 -9.14 15.81
N GLU A 49 -0.75 -9.31 16.35
CA GLU A 49 -0.44 -9.22 17.78
C GLU A 49 -0.72 -7.82 18.35
N ASN A 50 -0.54 -6.78 17.54
CA ASN A 50 -0.78 -5.40 17.94
C ASN A 50 -2.15 -4.87 17.49
N GLU A 51 -3.02 -5.73 16.95
CA GLU A 51 -4.39 -5.39 16.51
C GLU A 51 -4.41 -4.16 15.60
N MET A 52 -3.55 -4.17 14.57
CA MET A 52 -3.47 -3.08 13.60
C MET A 52 -4.77 -2.96 12.80
N ASP A 53 -5.19 -1.73 12.53
CA ASP A 53 -6.39 -1.47 11.72
C ASP A 53 -6.17 -1.89 10.26
N PHE A 54 -4.98 -1.60 9.71
CA PHE A 54 -4.59 -2.06 8.39
C PHE A 54 -3.06 -2.04 8.21
N ILE A 55 -2.61 -2.73 7.15
CA ILE A 55 -1.21 -2.73 6.72
C ILE A 55 -1.08 -1.86 5.48
N LEU A 56 -0.09 -0.98 5.46
CA LEU A 56 0.26 -0.12 4.34
C LEU A 56 1.61 -0.52 3.76
N LEU A 57 1.58 -1.05 2.53
CA LEU A 57 2.76 -1.47 1.78
C LEU A 57 3.15 -0.40 0.76
N GLY A 58 4.37 0.10 0.90
CA GLY A 58 4.92 1.14 0.04
C GLY A 58 5.59 0.64 -1.24
N GLY A 59 5.19 -0.50 -1.79
CA GLY A 59 5.81 -1.10 -2.98
C GLY A 59 6.96 -2.08 -2.73
N ASP A 60 7.46 -2.66 -3.83
CA ASP A 60 8.46 -3.74 -3.86
C ASP A 60 8.10 -4.91 -2.94
N LEU A 61 6.87 -5.42 -3.08
CA LEU A 61 6.44 -6.61 -2.34
C LEU A 61 7.16 -7.86 -2.85
N PHE A 62 7.34 -7.98 -4.17
CA PHE A 62 8.00 -9.11 -4.81
C PHE A 62 9.34 -8.69 -5.42
N HIS A 63 10.35 -9.54 -5.26
CA HIS A 63 11.66 -9.29 -5.87
C HIS A 63 11.64 -9.40 -7.41
N GLU A 64 10.81 -10.30 -7.93
CA GLU A 64 10.65 -10.53 -9.36
C GLU A 64 9.21 -10.16 -9.78
N ASN A 65 9.08 -9.36 -10.85
CA ASN A 65 7.81 -9.06 -11.56
C ASN A 65 6.91 -10.30 -11.78
N LYS A 66 7.53 -11.47 -12.00
CA LYS A 66 6.86 -12.76 -12.12
C LYS A 66 7.29 -13.63 -10.95
N PRO A 67 6.69 -13.46 -9.75
CA PRO A 67 7.09 -14.22 -8.60
C PRO A 67 6.94 -15.72 -8.86
N SER A 68 7.87 -16.52 -8.34
CA SER A 68 7.78 -17.97 -8.47
C SER A 68 6.48 -18.49 -7.84
N LYS A 69 6.00 -19.64 -8.32
CA LYS A 69 4.81 -20.29 -7.73
C LYS A 69 4.97 -20.48 -6.21
N LYS A 70 6.19 -20.80 -5.74
CA LYS A 70 6.52 -20.95 -4.32
C LYS A 70 6.36 -19.62 -3.58
N THR A 71 6.92 -18.54 -4.12
CA THR A 71 6.83 -17.19 -3.54
C THR A 71 5.39 -16.72 -3.44
N LEU A 72 4.63 -16.79 -4.54
CA LEU A 72 3.23 -16.36 -4.57
C LEU A 72 2.35 -17.20 -3.63
N HIS A 73 2.51 -18.53 -3.64
CA HIS A 73 1.79 -19.42 -2.73
C HIS A 73 2.11 -19.11 -1.26
N THR A 74 3.37 -18.81 -0.95
CA THR A 74 3.79 -18.49 0.43
C THR A 74 3.19 -17.16 0.88
N CYS A 75 3.22 -16.12 0.04
CA CYS A 75 2.58 -14.83 0.28
C CYS A 75 1.08 -15.01 0.60
N LEU A 76 0.35 -15.69 -0.29
CA LEU A 76 -1.09 -15.96 -0.13
C LEU A 76 -1.41 -16.72 1.15
N LYS A 77 -0.60 -17.74 1.47
CA LYS A 77 -0.75 -18.54 2.69
C LYS A 77 -0.60 -17.66 3.95
N LEU A 78 0.40 -16.77 3.96
CA LEU A 78 0.66 -15.90 5.11
C LEU A 78 -0.41 -14.82 5.27
N LEU A 79 -0.79 -14.15 4.18
CA LEU A 79 -1.89 -13.17 4.17
C LEU A 79 -3.20 -13.82 4.65
N ARG A 80 -3.54 -15.00 4.13
CA ARG A 80 -4.73 -15.73 4.58
C ARG A 80 -4.70 -16.07 6.07
N LYS A 81 -3.53 -16.43 6.59
CA LYS A 81 -3.37 -16.81 8.00
C LYS A 81 -3.50 -15.61 8.95
N CYS A 82 -2.96 -14.45 8.57
CA CYS A 82 -2.81 -13.30 9.47
C CYS A 82 -3.87 -12.21 9.25
N CYS A 83 -4.43 -12.09 8.05
CA CYS A 83 -5.35 -11.00 7.68
C CYS A 83 -6.83 -11.41 7.67
N MET A 84 -7.15 -12.69 7.94
CA MET A 84 -8.53 -13.18 8.05
C MET A 84 -8.86 -13.56 9.49
N ALA A 85 -9.96 -13.03 10.01
CA ALA A 85 -10.55 -13.39 11.30
C ALA A 85 -11.99 -12.87 11.36
N ASP A 86 -12.73 -13.22 12.43
CA ASP A 86 -14.10 -12.73 12.64
C ASP A 86 -14.18 -11.30 13.19
N SER A 87 -13.03 -10.71 13.53
CA SER A 87 -12.95 -9.33 14.02
C SER A 87 -13.31 -8.33 12.91
N PRO A 88 -14.30 -7.45 13.11
CA PRO A 88 -14.70 -6.49 12.09
C PRO A 88 -13.71 -5.33 11.97
N VAL A 89 -13.49 -4.87 10.74
CA VAL A 89 -12.73 -3.64 10.44
C VAL A 89 -13.45 -2.41 11.00
N GLN A 90 -12.74 -1.57 11.74
CA GLN A 90 -13.31 -0.44 12.51
C GLN A 90 -13.31 0.90 11.76
N PHE A 91 -12.98 0.92 10.48
CA PHE A 91 -12.93 2.12 9.66
C PHE A 91 -13.67 1.94 8.33
N GLU A 92 -14.06 3.05 7.72
CA GLU A 92 -14.79 3.09 6.45
C GLU A 92 -14.03 3.83 5.36
N ILE A 93 -14.33 3.49 4.11
CA ILE A 93 -13.90 4.24 2.92
C ILE A 93 -15.02 5.21 2.52
N LEU A 94 -14.68 6.49 2.42
CA LEU A 94 -15.61 7.56 2.02
C LEU A 94 -15.44 8.00 0.57
N SER A 95 -14.31 7.68 -0.06
CA SER A 95 -14.05 7.93 -1.47
C SER A 95 -14.81 6.95 -2.37
N ASP A 96 -14.92 7.29 -3.65
CA ASP A 96 -15.56 6.42 -4.64
C ASP A 96 -14.65 5.23 -4.96
N GLN A 97 -14.96 4.09 -4.33
CA GLN A 97 -14.22 2.84 -4.51
C GLN A 97 -14.20 2.34 -5.96
N SER A 98 -15.18 2.71 -6.78
CA SER A 98 -15.19 2.35 -8.21
C SER A 98 -14.11 3.07 -9.01
N VAL A 99 -13.67 4.23 -8.53
CA VAL A 99 -12.54 4.99 -9.08
C VAL A 99 -11.23 4.47 -8.47
N ASP A 100 -11.18 4.34 -7.15
CA ASP A 100 -9.96 3.98 -6.43
C ASP A 100 -9.46 2.56 -6.76
N PHE A 101 -10.41 1.61 -6.90
CA PHE A 101 -10.15 0.19 -7.14
C PHE A 101 -10.70 -0.30 -8.49
N GLY A 102 -11.03 0.62 -9.42
CA GLY A 102 -11.64 0.30 -10.71
C GLY A 102 -10.83 -0.61 -11.65
N PHE A 103 -9.55 -0.83 -11.33
CA PHE A 103 -8.69 -1.78 -12.05
C PHE A 103 -8.94 -3.24 -11.65
N SER A 104 -9.57 -3.45 -10.49
CA SER A 104 -10.01 -4.78 -10.04
C SER A 104 -11.35 -5.14 -10.68
N LYS A 105 -11.60 -6.45 -10.82
CA LYS A 105 -12.95 -6.96 -11.14
C LYS A 105 -13.91 -6.89 -9.95
N PHE A 106 -13.36 -6.67 -8.76
CA PHE A 106 -14.06 -6.42 -7.51
C PHE A 106 -13.71 -4.99 -7.08
N PRO A 107 -14.43 -3.97 -7.60
CA PRO A 107 -14.10 -2.55 -7.39
C PRO A 107 -14.56 -2.03 -6.02
N TRP A 108 -14.24 -2.79 -4.97
CA TRP A 108 -14.49 -2.47 -3.58
C TRP A 108 -13.35 -3.03 -2.72
N VAL A 109 -13.18 -2.48 -1.52
CA VAL A 109 -12.17 -2.94 -0.57
C VAL A 109 -12.46 -4.35 -0.10
N SER A 110 -11.40 -5.12 0.08
CA SER A 110 -11.47 -6.55 0.37
C SER A 110 -12.32 -6.94 1.58
N TYR A 111 -12.38 -6.10 2.61
CA TYR A 111 -13.15 -6.35 3.82
C TYR A 111 -14.65 -6.04 3.70
N GLN A 112 -15.08 -5.50 2.56
CA GLN A 112 -16.49 -5.34 2.22
C GLN A 112 -17.01 -6.47 1.30
N ASP A 113 -16.16 -7.43 0.92
CA ASP A 113 -16.61 -8.59 0.16
C ASP A 113 -17.42 -9.55 1.04
N GLY A 114 -18.68 -9.80 0.67
CA GLY A 114 -19.58 -10.67 1.45
C GLY A 114 -19.14 -12.13 1.57
N ASN A 115 -18.13 -12.57 0.81
CA ASN A 115 -17.61 -13.94 0.84
C ASN A 115 -16.25 -14.06 1.56
N LEU A 116 -15.63 -12.95 1.97
CA LEU A 116 -14.31 -12.93 2.58
C LEU A 116 -14.35 -12.25 3.94
N ASN A 117 -13.89 -12.96 4.97
CA ASN A 117 -13.78 -12.39 6.30
C ASN A 117 -12.38 -11.80 6.52
N ILE A 118 -12.16 -10.57 6.05
CA ILE A 118 -10.90 -9.85 6.20
C ILE A 118 -10.97 -9.00 7.47
N SER A 119 -10.04 -9.26 8.40
CA SER A 119 -9.92 -8.53 9.66
C SER A 119 -8.84 -7.44 9.63
N ILE A 120 -7.77 -7.65 8.84
CA ILE A 120 -6.67 -6.70 8.67
C ILE A 120 -6.48 -6.45 7.18
N PRO A 121 -7.12 -5.41 6.61
CA PRO A 121 -6.94 -5.03 5.22
C PRO A 121 -5.47 -4.68 4.92
N VAL A 122 -4.98 -5.06 3.74
CA VAL A 122 -3.66 -4.67 3.26
C VAL A 122 -3.84 -3.72 2.09
N PHE A 123 -3.30 -2.51 2.17
CA PHE A 123 -3.26 -1.54 1.09
C PHE A 123 -1.84 -1.52 0.52
N SER A 124 -1.71 -1.62 -0.80
CA SER A 124 -0.40 -1.56 -1.45
C SER A 124 -0.43 -0.72 -2.70
N ILE A 125 0.63 0.07 -2.88
CA ILE A 125 1.00 0.60 -4.19
C ILE A 125 2.02 -0.34 -4.84
N HIS A 126 2.16 -0.26 -6.16
CA HIS A 126 3.20 -0.98 -6.90
C HIS A 126 4.46 -0.12 -7.04
N ASP A 127 5.63 -0.77 -7.18
CA ASP A 127 6.86 -0.11 -7.61
C ASP A 127 7.38 -0.70 -8.94
N ASN A 128 8.55 -0.27 -9.40
CA ASN A 128 9.18 -0.61 -10.67
C ASN A 128 9.51 -2.11 -10.83
N HIS A 129 9.76 -2.85 -9.74
CA HIS A 129 9.92 -4.31 -9.77
C HIS A 129 8.60 -5.06 -9.87
N ASP A 130 7.48 -4.37 -9.74
CA ASP A 130 6.14 -4.89 -9.95
C ASP A 130 5.55 -4.47 -11.32
N ASP A 131 6.31 -3.75 -12.18
CA ASP A 131 5.89 -3.20 -13.48
C ASP A 131 4.93 -4.10 -14.29
N PRO A 132 3.93 -3.52 -14.97
CA PRO A 132 2.87 -4.28 -15.61
C PRO A 132 3.42 -5.09 -16.78
N MET A 133 3.30 -6.42 -16.71
CA MET A 133 3.88 -7.33 -17.71
C MET A 133 2.82 -8.03 -18.57
N GLY A 134 3.19 -8.31 -19.83
CA GLY A 134 2.41 -9.11 -20.78
C GLY A 134 1.31 -8.34 -21.52
N ALA A 135 0.58 -9.05 -22.38
CA ALA A 135 -0.45 -8.46 -23.25
C ALA A 135 -1.58 -7.71 -22.51
N HIS A 136 -1.70 -7.93 -21.20
CA HIS A 136 -2.73 -7.33 -20.36
C HIS A 136 -2.19 -6.40 -19.27
N ALA A 137 -0.88 -6.11 -19.27
CA ALA A 137 -0.27 -5.13 -18.36
C ALA A 137 -0.68 -5.35 -16.88
N ARG A 138 -0.46 -6.56 -16.36
CA ARG A 138 -0.84 -6.93 -14.99
C ARG A 138 0.35 -6.94 -14.04
N TYR A 139 0.10 -6.48 -12.83
CA TYR A 139 1.03 -6.49 -11.70
C TYR A 139 0.90 -7.81 -10.94
N ALA A 140 1.95 -8.24 -10.23
CA ALA A 140 1.83 -9.35 -9.28
C ALA A 140 0.77 -9.05 -8.19
N LEU A 141 0.67 -7.77 -7.79
CA LEU A 141 -0.37 -7.27 -6.89
C LEU A 141 -1.80 -7.46 -7.42
N ASP A 142 -2.02 -7.46 -8.74
CA ASP A 142 -3.36 -7.68 -9.31
C ASP A 142 -3.87 -9.10 -9.01
N ILE A 143 -2.96 -10.08 -8.85
CA ILE A 143 -3.32 -11.44 -8.42
C ILE A 143 -3.78 -11.42 -6.97
N LEU A 144 -3.05 -10.74 -6.09
CA LEU A 144 -3.38 -10.62 -4.66
C LEU A 144 -4.68 -9.85 -4.44
N SER A 145 -4.94 -8.83 -5.26
CA SER A 145 -6.18 -8.07 -5.25
C SER A 145 -7.35 -8.88 -5.77
N CYS A 146 -7.17 -9.64 -6.85
CA CYS A 146 -8.22 -10.50 -7.40
C CYS A 146 -8.70 -11.57 -6.41
N VAL A 147 -7.83 -12.04 -5.51
CA VAL A 147 -8.20 -13.02 -4.48
C VAL A 147 -8.64 -12.37 -3.15
N GLY A 148 -8.64 -11.04 -3.08
CA GLY A 148 -9.15 -10.27 -1.94
C GLY A 148 -8.19 -10.12 -0.75
N PHE A 149 -6.87 -10.32 -0.92
CA PHE A 149 -5.92 -10.09 0.18
C PHE A 149 -5.24 -8.72 0.14
N VAL A 150 -5.23 -8.03 -1.00
CA VAL A 150 -4.58 -6.71 -1.15
C VAL A 150 -5.49 -5.75 -1.89
N ASN A 151 -5.72 -4.58 -1.31
CA ASN A 151 -6.32 -3.43 -1.96
C ASN A 151 -5.21 -2.70 -2.74
N HIS A 152 -5.06 -3.03 -4.02
CA HIS A 152 -4.10 -2.39 -4.91
C HIS A 152 -4.63 -1.01 -5.32
N PHE A 153 -3.95 0.04 -4.87
CA PHE A 153 -4.28 1.42 -5.21
C PHE A 153 -3.08 2.09 -5.91
N GLY A 154 -3.30 3.26 -6.49
CA GLY A 154 -2.26 4.06 -7.13
C GLY A 154 -1.76 3.68 -8.52
N ARG A 155 -2.62 3.03 -9.31
CA ARG A 155 -2.41 2.87 -10.77
C ARG A 155 -2.76 4.12 -11.58
N SER A 156 -3.55 5.01 -11.00
CA SER A 156 -4.02 6.24 -11.62
C SER A 156 -3.26 7.42 -11.00
N MET A 157 -2.91 8.42 -11.81
CA MET A 157 -2.27 9.64 -11.31
C MET A 157 -3.26 10.34 -10.36
N SER A 158 -2.87 10.49 -9.10
CA SER A 158 -3.61 11.26 -8.08
C SER A 158 -4.87 10.56 -7.55
N ASN A 159 -4.80 9.26 -7.29
CA ASN A 159 -5.82 8.58 -6.50
C ASN A 159 -5.84 9.14 -5.05
N LEU A 160 -7.05 9.25 -4.49
CA LEU A 160 -7.30 9.80 -3.17
C LEU A 160 -8.27 8.88 -2.44
N VAL A 161 -7.73 8.02 -1.59
CA VAL A 161 -8.54 7.14 -0.74
C VAL A 161 -8.84 7.86 0.56
N LEU A 162 -10.13 8.07 0.85
CA LEU A 162 -10.57 8.76 2.05
C LEU A 162 -11.00 7.75 3.11
N LEU A 163 -10.29 7.70 4.23
CA LEU A 163 -10.54 6.77 5.34
C LEU A 163 -11.11 7.53 6.54
N GLN A 164 -12.06 6.93 7.25
CA GLN A 164 -12.57 7.47 8.51
C GLN A 164 -12.68 6.37 9.59
N LYS A 165 -12.14 6.65 10.78
CA LYS A 165 -12.29 5.84 12.00
C LYS A 165 -12.74 6.76 13.13
N GLY A 166 -13.98 6.61 13.57
CA GLY A 166 -14.58 7.51 14.56
C GLY A 166 -14.56 8.96 14.05
N SER A 167 -13.92 9.85 14.80
CA SER A 167 -13.73 11.27 14.42
C SER A 167 -12.48 11.53 13.57
N THR A 168 -11.57 10.56 13.44
CA THR A 168 -10.30 10.73 12.72
C THR A 168 -10.46 10.39 11.26
N LYS A 169 -9.93 11.26 10.40
CA LYS A 169 -10.02 11.15 8.94
C LYS A 169 -8.63 11.19 8.30
N ILE A 170 -8.34 10.23 7.42
CA ILE A 170 -7.08 10.15 6.67
C ILE A 170 -7.39 10.32 5.18
N ALA A 171 -6.68 11.24 4.55
CA ALA A 171 -6.64 11.38 3.10
C ALA A 171 -5.37 10.70 2.61
N LEU A 172 -5.51 9.47 2.10
CA LEU A 172 -4.42 8.65 1.61
C LEU A 172 -4.20 8.92 0.12
N TYR A 173 -3.07 9.57 -0.16
CA TYR A 173 -2.59 9.86 -1.49
C TYR A 173 -1.54 8.84 -1.89
N ASP A 174 -1.46 8.58 -3.18
CA ASP A 174 -0.41 7.76 -3.75
C ASP A 174 0.24 8.38 -4.98
N LEU A 175 1.44 7.89 -5.24
CA LEU A 175 2.08 8.00 -6.53
C LEU A 175 2.86 6.71 -6.79
N GLY A 176 2.31 5.88 -7.68
CA GLY A 176 3.01 4.71 -8.20
C GLY A 176 4.32 5.07 -8.89
N SER A 177 5.15 4.07 -9.20
CA SER A 177 6.49 4.29 -9.74
C SER A 177 6.45 5.06 -11.06
N ILE A 178 7.03 6.26 -11.07
CA ILE A 178 7.23 7.06 -12.28
C ILE A 178 8.74 7.26 -12.43
N PRO A 179 9.32 6.99 -13.62
CA PRO A 179 10.74 7.23 -13.84
C PRO A 179 11.16 8.65 -13.42
N ASP A 180 12.21 8.76 -12.61
CA ASP A 180 12.64 10.03 -11.98
C ASP A 180 12.68 11.21 -12.96
N GLU A 181 13.26 11.01 -14.15
CA GLU A 181 13.42 12.06 -15.16
C GLU A 181 12.05 12.52 -15.71
N ARG A 182 11.07 11.61 -15.79
CA ARG A 182 9.69 11.93 -16.18
C ARG A 182 8.98 12.66 -15.05
N LEU A 183 9.09 12.18 -13.81
CA LEU A 183 8.45 12.81 -12.66
C LEU A 183 8.98 14.23 -12.43
N TYR A 184 10.30 14.41 -12.44
CA TYR A 184 10.95 15.72 -12.35
C TYR A 184 10.42 16.68 -13.40
N ARG A 185 10.33 16.24 -14.66
CA ARG A 185 9.79 17.05 -15.76
C ARG A 185 8.30 17.35 -15.57
N MET A 186 7.53 16.47 -14.95
CA MET A 186 6.13 16.73 -14.63
C MET A 186 5.99 17.79 -13.53
N PHE A 187 6.82 17.75 -12.50
CA PHE A 187 6.86 18.78 -11.46
C PHE A 187 7.29 20.15 -12.02
N VAL A 188 8.40 20.21 -12.77
CA VAL A 188 8.89 21.47 -13.37
C VAL A 188 7.85 22.10 -14.29
N ASN A 189 7.10 21.30 -15.04
CA ASN A 189 6.06 21.77 -15.94
C ASN A 189 4.68 21.93 -15.28
N LYS A 190 4.59 21.85 -13.93
CA LYS A 190 3.33 21.96 -13.17
C LYS A 190 2.22 21.01 -13.66
N LYS A 191 2.60 19.79 -14.03
CA LYS A 191 1.69 18.73 -14.51
C LYS A 191 1.28 17.74 -13.41
N VAL A 192 1.80 17.90 -12.20
CA VAL A 192 1.40 17.11 -11.03
C VAL A 192 0.39 17.94 -10.24
N THR A 193 -0.81 17.41 -10.05
CA THR A 193 -1.88 18.04 -9.27
C THR A 193 -2.43 17.02 -8.29
N MET A 194 -2.46 17.35 -7.01
CA MET A 194 -3.11 16.52 -6.00
C MET A 194 -4.53 17.02 -5.76
N LEU A 195 -5.51 16.15 -5.93
CA LEU A 195 -6.92 16.45 -5.67
C LEU A 195 -7.11 16.63 -4.17
N ARG A 196 -7.76 17.70 -3.72
CA ARG A 196 -8.09 17.87 -2.30
C ARG A 196 -9.56 17.56 -2.04
N SER A 197 -9.84 17.01 -0.87
CA SER A 197 -11.20 16.92 -0.35
C SER A 197 -11.73 18.33 -0.06
N LYS A 198 -13.06 18.51 -0.15
CA LYS A 198 -13.72 19.82 0.05
C LYS A 198 -13.53 20.38 1.47
N ASP A 199 -13.28 19.51 2.44
CA ASP A 199 -13.16 19.84 3.87
C ASP A 199 -11.70 19.84 4.36
N GLU A 200 -10.83 20.64 3.73
CA GLU A 200 -9.36 20.55 3.83
C GLU A 200 -8.78 20.50 5.25
N ASN A 201 -9.39 21.18 6.22
CA ASN A 201 -8.82 21.33 7.57
C ASN A 201 -9.00 20.11 8.49
N TYR A 202 -9.79 19.11 8.06
CA TYR A 202 -10.14 17.96 8.91
C TYR A 202 -9.45 16.65 8.51
N TRP A 203 -8.60 16.67 7.49
CA TRP A 203 -7.93 15.46 6.98
C TRP A 203 -6.46 15.42 7.38
N PHE A 204 -6.03 14.29 7.92
CA PHE A 204 -4.61 13.95 7.97
C PHE A 204 -4.18 13.45 6.58
N ASN A 205 -3.36 14.23 5.87
CA ASN A 205 -2.88 13.88 4.54
C ASN A 205 -1.68 12.93 4.66
N LEU A 206 -1.84 11.68 4.22
CA LEU A 206 -0.79 10.67 4.16
C LEU A 206 -0.43 10.40 2.70
N PHE A 207 0.83 10.57 2.32
CA PHE A 207 1.27 10.38 0.93
C PHE A 207 2.27 9.22 0.82
N VAL A 208 1.96 8.24 -0.01
CA VAL A 208 2.81 7.08 -0.29
C VAL A 208 3.39 7.22 -1.69
N ILE A 209 4.71 7.15 -1.81
CA ILE A 209 5.40 7.27 -3.09
C ILE A 209 6.37 6.12 -3.26
N THR A 210 6.28 5.44 -4.40
CA THR A 210 7.22 4.39 -4.83
C THR A 210 8.22 4.91 -5.82
N GLY A 211 9.41 4.32 -5.82
CA GLY A 211 10.45 4.61 -6.79
C GLY A 211 11.80 4.89 -6.16
N HIS A 212 12.83 4.51 -6.92
CA HIS A 212 14.23 4.95 -6.81
C HIS A 212 14.41 6.48 -6.92
N HIS A 213 13.54 7.31 -6.34
CA HIS A 213 13.82 8.68 -6.03
C HIS A 213 14.96 8.69 -5.03
N ARG A 214 16.19 8.60 -5.54
CA ARG A 214 17.37 8.69 -4.70
C ARG A 214 17.22 9.97 -3.91
N ARG A 215 17.04 9.85 -2.58
CA ARG A 215 17.10 11.00 -1.67
C ARG A 215 18.40 11.79 -1.90
N VAL A 216 19.44 11.13 -2.43
CA VAL A 216 20.68 11.74 -2.89
C VAL A 216 21.12 11.14 -4.25
N SER A 217 21.06 11.93 -5.32
CA SER A 217 21.66 11.61 -6.62
C SER A 217 22.72 12.66 -7.00
N LYS A 218 23.84 12.23 -7.59
CA LYS A 218 24.88 13.15 -8.10
C LYS A 218 24.40 14.00 -9.29
N ARG A 219 23.22 13.74 -9.87
CA ARG A 219 22.61 14.51 -10.95
C ARG A 219 21.24 15.04 -10.52
N LYS A 220 21.04 16.36 -10.61
CA LYS A 220 19.80 17.06 -10.21
C LYS A 220 18.53 16.54 -10.91
N SER A 221 18.64 15.95 -12.11
CA SER A 221 17.50 15.43 -12.89
C SER A 221 17.03 14.03 -12.49
N ARG A 222 17.76 13.34 -11.62
CA ARG A 222 17.43 11.98 -11.11
C ARG A 222 17.14 12.03 -9.61
N HIS A 223 16.50 13.12 -9.20
CA HIS A 223 16.18 13.45 -7.83
C HIS A 223 14.94 14.33 -7.84
N CYS A 224 13.95 14.00 -7.02
CA CYS A 224 12.86 14.90 -6.68
C CYS A 224 13.11 15.35 -5.23
N SER A 225 13.33 16.65 -5.03
CA SER A 225 13.51 17.23 -3.70
C SER A 225 12.23 17.15 -2.87
N GLY A 226 12.37 17.11 -1.55
CA GLY A 226 11.25 17.18 -0.61
C GLY A 226 10.34 18.40 -0.85
N ASP A 227 10.93 19.50 -1.31
CA ASP A 227 10.23 20.76 -1.63
C ASP A 227 9.17 20.64 -2.72
N PHE A 228 9.18 19.58 -3.54
CA PHE A 228 8.12 19.35 -4.53
C PHE A 228 6.84 18.78 -3.91
N TYR A 229 6.92 18.29 -2.67
CA TYR A 229 5.83 17.58 -2.00
C TYR A 229 5.25 18.36 -0.80
N SER A 230 5.77 19.56 -0.52
CA SER A 230 5.30 20.49 0.52
C SER A 230 4.27 21.48 0.01
#